data_AF-A0A6A5GJD0-F1
#
_entry.id   AF-A0A6A5GJD0-F1
#
_cell.length_a   1.000
_cell.length_b   1.000
_cell.length_c   1.000
_cell.angle_alpha   90.00
_cell.angle_beta   90.00
_cell.angle_gamma   90.00
#
_symmetry.space_group_name_H-M   'P 1'
#
loop_
_entity.id
_entity.type
_entity.pdbx_description
1 polymer ?
#
loop_
_entity_poly.entity_id
_entity_poly.type
_entity_poly.pdbx_seq_one_letter_code
_entity_poly.pdbx_strand_id
1 'polypeptide(L)'
;MTDESPLLRLPEITMNHILYFCDYLEIAQLRKVCHTLRNHIDANKPDAHVKEVRLGIWMNAEIFFESENNIRIWIDYKEAEGGCTVERTTYTGSRSLKTISGLDAMGALIQDFKIYLRHLKTPLRLFQLSQICCDALLQIKREQPPESRIFPLKVSKLELYGFSAAQILATLPLFDANHLKVLKIETDINAVSDGDGLNDGADDGNVFHALFETEHWRNVEKVNIYPTFKISNVRQISHLKEFHGFISRMTAAGVKFLKNTFISSPLFEHSLIKVDEDLDLLSIKDTFGAPSIEIEDANWWYFHIPNDTTRVLLVEVTCKETIDIIRIDRSEVLPGAVIIY
;
A
#
# COMPACT_ATOMS: atom_id res chain seq x y z
N MET A 1 -48.05 17.39 16.17
CA MET A 1 -48.31 17.01 14.76
C MET A 1 -47.26 15.99 14.37
N THR A 2 -47.66 14.73 14.27
CA THR A 2 -46.83 13.59 13.85
C THR A 2 -46.75 13.58 12.33
N ASP A 3 -45.89 14.43 11.79
CA ASP A 3 -45.48 14.35 10.40
C ASP A 3 -44.37 13.29 10.32
N GLU A 4 -44.76 12.02 10.41
CA GLU A 4 -43.84 10.92 10.14
C GLU A 4 -43.35 11.06 8.69
N SER A 5 -42.08 11.42 8.54
CA SER A 5 -41.38 11.57 7.26
C SER A 5 -41.77 10.46 6.28
N PRO A 6 -42.06 10.78 4.99
CA PRO A 6 -42.43 9.79 3.97
C PRO A 6 -41.43 8.63 3.86
N LEU A 7 -40.14 8.90 4.10
CA LEU A 7 -39.08 7.91 4.09
C LEU A 7 -39.29 6.82 5.17
N LEU A 8 -39.82 7.20 6.34
CA LEU A 8 -40.08 6.29 7.46
C LEU A 8 -41.31 5.41 7.25
N ARG A 9 -42.16 5.72 6.27
CA ARG A 9 -43.33 4.91 5.89
C ARG A 9 -43.00 3.86 4.83
N LEU A 10 -41.80 3.91 4.25
CA LEU A 10 -41.39 2.94 3.26
C LEU A 10 -41.16 1.56 3.89
N PRO A 11 -41.45 0.48 3.16
CA PRO A 11 -41.05 -0.86 3.58
C PRO A 11 -39.53 -0.94 3.80
N GLU A 12 -39.12 -1.79 4.73
CA GLU A 12 -37.72 -1.98 5.09
C GLU A 12 -36.81 -2.25 3.88
N ILE A 13 -37.28 -3.10 2.96
CA ILE A 13 -36.56 -3.46 1.73
C ILE A 13 -36.32 -2.21 0.86
N THR A 14 -37.31 -1.34 0.74
CA THR A 14 -37.20 -0.10 -0.04
C THR A 14 -36.23 0.87 0.63
N MET A 15 -36.27 1.01 1.96
CA MET A 15 -35.34 1.86 2.69
C MET A 15 -33.90 1.34 2.57
N ASN A 16 -33.69 0.03 2.66
CA ASN A 16 -32.38 -0.60 2.43
C ASN A 16 -31.88 -0.39 1.01
N HIS A 17 -32.77 -0.45 0.01
CA HIS A 17 -32.40 -0.19 -1.37
C HIS A 17 -31.99 1.27 -1.60
N ILE A 18 -32.65 2.23 -0.96
CA ILE A 18 -32.24 3.65 -1.02
C ILE A 18 -30.86 3.82 -0.37
N LEU A 19 -30.66 3.28 0.83
CA LEU A 19 -29.40 3.37 1.56
C LEU A 19 -28.23 2.69 0.84
N TYR A 20 -28.50 1.71 -0.02
CA TYR A 20 -27.49 1.10 -0.88
C TYR A 20 -26.90 2.09 -1.89
N PHE A 21 -27.64 3.11 -2.32
CA PHE A 21 -27.08 4.13 -3.22
C PHE A 21 -26.43 5.30 -2.49
N CYS A 22 -26.45 5.29 -1.16
CA CYS A 22 -25.83 6.35 -0.37
C CYS A 22 -24.32 6.13 -0.22
N ASP A 23 -23.56 7.21 -0.34
CA ASP A 23 -22.15 7.21 0.05
C ASP A 23 -21.98 7.32 1.58
N TYR A 24 -20.74 7.21 2.05
CA TYR A 24 -20.43 7.33 3.48
C TYR A 24 -20.97 8.61 4.12
N LEU A 25 -20.88 9.75 3.43
CA LEU A 25 -21.31 11.03 3.97
C LEU A 25 -22.82 11.06 4.13
N GLU A 26 -23.55 10.64 3.09
CA GLU A 26 -25.00 10.58 3.10
C GLU A 26 -25.48 9.66 4.21
N ILE A 27 -24.86 8.48 4.38
CA ILE A 27 -25.14 7.58 5.50
C ILE A 27 -24.90 8.29 6.85
N ALA A 28 -23.76 8.96 7.01
CA ALA A 28 -23.41 9.66 8.25
C ALA A 28 -24.35 10.84 8.55
N GLN A 29 -24.87 11.52 7.52
CA GLN A 29 -25.86 12.58 7.65
C GLN A 29 -27.24 12.02 8.00
N LEU A 30 -27.71 11.00 7.28
CA LEU A 30 -29.00 10.34 7.52
C LEU A 30 -29.09 9.77 8.94
N ARG A 31 -27.99 9.19 9.45
CA ARG A 31 -27.88 8.71 10.83
C ARG A 31 -28.07 9.81 11.89
N LYS A 32 -27.92 11.09 11.53
CA LYS A 32 -28.10 12.25 12.41
C LYS A 32 -29.49 12.87 12.33
N VAL A 33 -30.33 12.48 11.36
CA VAL A 33 -31.66 13.08 11.12
C VAL A 33 -32.68 12.72 12.22
N CYS A 34 -32.87 11.42 12.52
CA CYS A 34 -33.79 10.98 13.57
C CYS A 34 -33.38 9.63 14.18
N HIS A 35 -33.97 9.29 15.34
CA HIS A 35 -33.68 8.02 16.05
C HIS A 35 -34.06 6.79 15.24
N THR A 36 -35.18 6.82 14.51
CA THR A 36 -35.64 5.67 13.70
C THR A 36 -34.66 5.36 12.57
N LEU A 37 -34.23 6.36 11.79
CA LEU A 37 -33.23 6.18 10.74
C LEU A 37 -31.88 5.73 11.31
N ARG A 38 -31.46 6.31 12.44
CA ARG A 38 -30.22 5.91 13.12
C ARG A 38 -30.26 4.43 13.49
N ASN A 39 -31.32 3.98 14.15
CA ASN A 39 -31.48 2.59 14.58
C ASN A 39 -31.53 1.64 13.37
N HIS A 40 -32.24 2.05 12.30
CA HIS A 40 -32.32 1.27 11.06
C HIS A 40 -30.94 1.10 10.38
N ILE A 41 -30.19 2.20 10.24
CA ILE A 41 -28.84 2.22 9.68
C ILE A 41 -27.88 1.39 10.54
N ASP A 42 -27.95 1.52 11.87
CA ASP A 42 -27.09 0.78 12.80
C ASP A 42 -27.36 -0.73 12.79
N ALA A 43 -28.62 -1.14 12.54
CA ALA A 43 -29.01 -2.54 12.41
C ALA A 43 -28.61 -3.14 11.04
N ASN A 44 -28.91 -2.43 9.95
CA ASN A 44 -28.72 -2.94 8.57
C ASN A 44 -27.31 -2.71 8.02
N LYS A 45 -26.61 -1.71 8.55
CA LYS A 45 -25.22 -1.35 8.23
C LYS A 45 -25.00 -1.27 6.71
N PRO A 46 -25.68 -0.37 5.98
CA PRO A 46 -25.47 -0.23 4.53
C PRO A 46 -23.99 -0.03 4.20
N ASP A 47 -23.55 -0.52 3.05
CA ASP A 47 -22.17 -0.35 2.62
C ASP A 47 -21.89 1.13 2.29
N ALA A 48 -20.70 1.60 2.62
CA ALA A 48 -20.31 3.00 2.44
C ALA A 48 -19.81 3.34 1.02
N HIS A 49 -19.60 2.34 0.17
CA HIS A 49 -19.09 2.46 -1.20
C HIS A 49 -17.81 3.31 -1.29
N VAL A 50 -16.92 3.11 -0.31
CA VAL A 50 -15.59 3.73 -0.27
C VAL A 50 -14.59 2.79 -0.91
N LYS A 51 -13.82 3.28 -1.88
CA LYS A 51 -12.76 2.52 -2.56
C LYS A 51 -11.36 2.82 -2.01
N GLU A 52 -11.13 4.02 -1.47
CA GLU A 52 -9.84 4.38 -0.87
C GLU A 52 -10.01 4.97 0.53
N VAL A 53 -9.15 4.51 1.45
CA VAL A 53 -9.02 5.05 2.80
C VAL A 53 -7.56 5.42 3.02
N ARG A 54 -7.31 6.59 3.61
CA ARG A 54 -5.97 6.96 4.07
C ARG A 54 -6.04 7.54 5.47
N LEU A 55 -5.13 7.10 6.34
CA LEU A 55 -5.01 7.56 7.72
C LEU A 55 -3.65 8.23 7.92
N GLY A 56 -3.64 9.49 8.33
CA GLY A 56 -2.42 10.22 8.67
C GLY A 56 -1.53 10.67 7.50
N ILE A 57 -2.11 11.02 6.33
CA ILE A 57 -1.36 11.42 5.12
C ILE A 57 -0.34 12.52 5.42
N TRP A 58 -0.71 13.57 6.14
CA TRP A 58 0.17 14.68 6.48
C TRP A 58 0.79 14.59 7.88
N MET A 59 0.97 13.38 8.39
CA MET A 59 1.49 13.13 9.75
C MET A 59 0.64 13.78 10.85
N ASN A 60 -0.66 14.02 10.57
CA ASN A 60 -1.64 14.51 11.52
C ASN A 60 -2.77 13.51 11.75
N ALA A 61 -3.56 13.74 12.80
CA ALA A 61 -4.79 13.01 13.02
C ALA A 61 -5.81 13.31 11.91
N GLU A 62 -5.90 12.45 10.90
CA GLU A 62 -6.79 12.68 9.76
C GLU A 62 -7.29 11.39 9.11
N ILE A 63 -8.48 11.48 8.52
CA ILE A 63 -9.06 10.44 7.68
C ILE A 63 -9.38 11.04 6.30
N PHE A 64 -8.95 10.34 5.27
CA PHE A 64 -9.37 10.59 3.90
C PHE A 64 -10.20 9.41 3.38
N PHE A 65 -11.30 9.74 2.72
CA PHE A 65 -12.15 8.80 2.00
C PHE A 65 -12.29 9.22 0.54
N GLU A 66 -12.19 8.25 -0.37
CA GLU A 66 -12.64 8.38 -1.76
C GLU A 66 -13.71 7.33 -2.07
N SER A 67 -14.89 7.79 -2.50
CA SER A 67 -15.99 6.92 -2.90
C SER A 67 -15.79 6.35 -4.31
N GLU A 68 -16.57 5.32 -4.66
CA GLU A 68 -16.61 4.78 -6.03
C GLU A 68 -16.95 5.83 -7.08
N ASN A 69 -17.76 6.83 -6.71
CA ASN A 69 -18.12 7.97 -7.56
C ASN A 69 -17.06 9.09 -7.57
N ASN A 70 -15.85 8.83 -7.05
CA ASN A 70 -14.74 9.78 -6.92
C ASN A 70 -15.06 10.99 -6.03
N ILE A 71 -16.03 10.87 -5.12
CA ILE A 71 -16.29 11.91 -4.12
C ILE A 71 -15.22 11.78 -3.04
N ARG A 72 -14.54 12.89 -2.75
CA ARG A 72 -13.44 12.95 -1.80
C ARG A 72 -13.80 13.75 -0.56
N ILE A 73 -13.46 13.19 0.59
CA ILE A 73 -13.71 13.79 1.90
C ILE A 73 -12.41 13.69 2.71
N TRP A 74 -12.01 14.82 3.27
CA TRP A 74 -10.97 14.92 4.29
C TRP A 74 -11.61 15.29 5.62
N ILE A 75 -11.15 14.63 6.69
CA ILE A 75 -11.56 14.92 8.05
C ILE A 75 -10.29 15.08 8.88
N ASP A 76 -10.01 16.30 9.31
CA ASP A 76 -8.87 16.66 10.13
C ASP A 76 -9.32 16.79 11.59
N TYR A 77 -8.57 16.18 12.49
CA TYR A 77 -8.78 16.22 13.92
C TYR A 77 -7.63 17.01 14.54
N LYS A 78 -7.95 18.12 15.20
CA LYS A 78 -6.95 19.05 15.75
C LYS A 78 -7.16 19.19 17.24
N GLU A 79 -6.07 19.26 17.99
CA GLU A 79 -6.14 19.53 19.44
C GLU A 79 -6.80 20.89 19.71
N ALA A 80 -7.64 20.94 20.75
CA ALA A 80 -8.31 22.15 21.20
C ALA A 80 -8.42 22.15 22.73
N GLU A 81 -8.64 23.32 23.32
CA GLU A 81 -8.80 23.43 24.77
C GLU A 81 -10.01 22.59 25.25
N GLY A 82 -9.74 21.58 26.08
CA GLY A 82 -10.78 20.69 26.61
C GLY A 82 -11.38 19.70 25.61
N GLY A 83 -10.75 19.48 24.45
CA GLY A 83 -11.23 18.48 23.47
C GLY A 83 -10.54 18.55 22.11
N CYS A 84 -11.30 18.30 21.05
CA CYS A 84 -10.81 18.23 19.68
C CYS A 84 -11.68 19.07 18.73
N THR A 85 -11.05 19.74 17.79
CA THR A 85 -11.72 20.36 16.65
C THR A 85 -11.69 19.41 15.45
N VAL A 86 -12.85 19.09 14.91
CA VAL A 86 -13.03 18.28 13.71
C VAL A 86 -13.40 19.18 12.53
N GLU A 87 -12.50 19.28 11.57
CA GLU A 87 -12.71 19.99 10.31
C GLU A 87 -12.94 18.97 9.20
N ARG A 88 -14.09 19.05 8.55
CA ARG A 88 -14.39 18.22 7.38
C ARG A 88 -14.38 19.09 6.14
N THR A 89 -13.60 18.69 5.14
CA THR A 89 -13.45 19.36 3.86
C THR A 89 -13.85 18.41 2.73
N THR A 90 -14.63 18.91 1.78
CA THR A 90 -14.98 18.19 0.55
C THR A 90 -14.22 18.73 -0.64
N TYR A 91 -14.14 17.95 -1.71
CA TYR A 91 -13.56 18.40 -2.97
C TYR A 91 -14.22 19.68 -3.54
N THR A 92 -15.51 19.90 -3.30
CA THR A 92 -16.21 21.13 -3.73
C THR A 92 -15.86 22.36 -2.90
N GLY A 93 -14.96 22.22 -1.91
CA GLY A 93 -14.55 23.27 -1.01
C GLY A 93 -15.52 23.52 0.15
N SER A 94 -16.61 22.76 0.28
CA SER A 94 -17.49 22.84 1.45
C SER A 94 -16.72 22.38 2.69
N ARG A 95 -16.66 23.27 3.68
CA ARG A 95 -16.03 23.05 4.98
C ARG A 95 -17.06 23.06 6.09
N SER A 96 -16.89 22.18 7.06
CA SER A 96 -17.66 22.21 8.31
C SER A 96 -16.71 21.98 9.48
N LEU A 97 -16.83 22.83 10.50
CA LEU A 97 -16.02 22.78 11.70
C LEU A 97 -16.90 22.45 12.91
N LYS A 98 -16.47 21.53 13.76
CA LYS A 98 -17.14 21.20 15.02
C LYS A 98 -16.14 20.97 16.13
N THR A 99 -16.50 21.31 17.35
CA THR A 99 -15.70 20.98 18.54
C THR A 99 -16.35 19.84 19.29
N ILE A 100 -15.56 18.84 19.65
CA ILE A 100 -15.94 17.70 20.46
C ILE A 100 -15.23 17.83 21.80
N SER A 101 -15.98 18.03 22.88
CA SER A 101 -15.42 18.14 24.22
C SER A 101 -15.03 16.77 24.78
N GLY A 102 -13.93 16.72 25.53
CA GLY A 102 -13.51 15.53 26.29
C GLY A 102 -12.85 14.41 25.48
N LEU A 103 -12.63 14.59 24.18
CA LEU A 103 -11.87 13.66 23.34
C LEU A 103 -10.70 14.42 22.71
N ASP A 104 -9.51 13.81 22.76
CA ASP A 104 -8.34 14.26 22.00
C ASP A 104 -8.49 13.93 20.51
N ALA A 105 -7.56 14.40 19.68
CA ALA A 105 -7.67 14.24 18.23
C ALA A 105 -7.66 12.76 17.78
N MET A 106 -6.79 11.92 18.39
CA MET A 106 -6.75 10.49 18.07
C MET A 106 -7.99 9.75 18.54
N GLY A 107 -8.51 10.05 19.73
CA GLY A 107 -9.73 9.46 20.26
C GLY A 107 -10.93 9.76 19.37
N ALA A 108 -11.04 11.01 18.90
CA ALA A 108 -12.07 11.40 17.93
C ALA A 108 -11.92 10.65 16.59
N LEU A 109 -10.70 10.55 16.05
CA LEU A 109 -10.41 9.78 14.84
C LEU A 109 -10.80 8.30 15.00
N ILE A 110 -10.39 7.67 16.10
CA ILE A 110 -10.67 6.27 16.40
C ILE A 110 -12.17 6.02 16.46
N GLN A 111 -12.92 6.91 17.12
CA GLN A 111 -14.37 6.81 17.24
C GLN A 111 -15.04 6.87 15.86
N ASP A 112 -14.69 7.85 15.04
CA ASP A 112 -15.30 8.02 13.71
C ASP A 112 -14.88 6.90 12.75
N PHE A 113 -13.63 6.44 12.81
CA PHE A 113 -13.16 5.33 11.99
C PHE A 113 -13.83 4.00 12.37
N LYS A 114 -14.09 3.73 13.67
CA LYS A 114 -14.89 2.58 14.11
C LYS A 114 -16.31 2.61 13.57
N ILE A 115 -16.92 3.78 13.44
CA ILE A 115 -18.25 3.92 12.85
C ILE A 115 -18.17 3.55 11.37
N TYR A 116 -17.22 4.13 10.63
CA TYR A 116 -16.99 3.80 9.22
C TYR A 116 -16.79 2.29 8.98
N LEU A 117 -15.97 1.63 9.79
CA LEU A 117 -15.67 0.20 9.64
C LEU A 117 -16.91 -0.71 9.75
N ARG A 118 -18.00 -0.26 10.39
CA ARG A 118 -19.27 -1.00 10.42
C ARG A 118 -19.98 -1.01 9.07
N HIS A 119 -19.69 -0.01 8.25
CA HIS A 119 -20.22 0.20 6.91
C HIS A 119 -19.23 -0.24 5.82
N LEU A 120 -18.10 -0.84 6.18
CA LEU A 120 -17.14 -1.38 5.21
C LEU A 120 -17.52 -2.82 4.87
N LYS A 121 -18.26 -3.02 3.77
CA LYS A 121 -18.61 -4.36 3.26
C LYS A 121 -17.85 -4.71 1.97
N THR A 122 -17.59 -3.73 1.12
CA THR A 122 -16.85 -3.93 -0.12
C THR A 122 -15.33 -3.86 0.13
N PRO A 123 -14.51 -4.73 -0.48
CA PRO A 123 -13.05 -4.65 -0.39
C PRO A 123 -12.52 -3.30 -0.87
N LEU A 124 -11.53 -2.75 -0.17
CA LEU A 124 -10.90 -1.49 -0.55
C LEU A 124 -9.93 -1.71 -1.70
N ARG A 125 -9.91 -0.74 -2.63
CA ARG A 125 -8.85 -0.66 -3.63
C ARG A 125 -7.53 -0.27 -2.96
N LEU A 126 -7.55 0.77 -2.12
CA LEU A 126 -6.35 1.30 -1.48
C LEU A 126 -6.58 1.55 0.01
N PHE A 127 -5.61 1.14 0.82
CA PHE A 127 -5.47 1.56 2.20
C PHE A 127 -4.08 2.15 2.40
N GLN A 128 -4.01 3.41 2.82
CA GLN A 128 -2.75 4.03 3.23
C GLN A 128 -2.76 4.24 4.74
N LEU A 129 -1.66 3.90 5.40
CA LEU A 129 -1.47 4.09 6.82
C LEU A 129 -0.13 4.77 7.08
N SER A 130 -0.18 5.89 7.81
CA SER A 130 0.99 6.54 8.39
C SER A 130 1.26 6.04 9.80
N GLN A 131 2.54 6.05 10.21
CA GLN A 131 2.97 5.54 11.51
C GLN A 131 2.22 6.18 12.70
N ILE A 132 1.88 7.46 12.59
CA ILE A 132 1.13 8.21 13.61
C ILE A 132 -0.27 7.64 13.89
N CYS A 133 -0.84 6.89 12.94
CA CYS A 133 -2.15 6.24 13.08
C CYS A 133 -2.04 4.71 13.26
N CYS A 134 -0.82 4.17 13.35
CA CYS A 134 -0.58 2.73 13.54
C CYS A 134 -1.24 2.22 14.83
N ASP A 135 -0.95 2.89 15.95
CA ASP A 135 -1.50 2.51 17.26
C ASP A 135 -3.02 2.63 17.32
N ALA A 136 -3.58 3.63 16.64
CA ALA A 136 -5.02 3.80 16.51
C ALA A 136 -5.66 2.59 15.82
N LEU A 137 -5.11 2.12 14.70
CA LEU A 137 -5.64 0.96 13.99
C LEU A 137 -5.47 -0.34 14.80
N LEU A 138 -4.33 -0.51 15.47
CA LEU A 138 -4.09 -1.64 16.37
C LEU A 138 -5.02 -1.63 17.58
N GLN A 139 -5.32 -0.46 18.15
CA GLN A 139 -6.30 -0.30 19.23
C GLN A 139 -7.70 -0.69 18.75
N ILE A 140 -8.11 -0.23 17.56
CA ILE A 140 -9.41 -0.59 16.99
C ILE A 140 -9.55 -2.10 16.81
N LYS A 141 -8.49 -2.78 16.36
CA LYS A 141 -8.48 -4.24 16.26
C LYS A 141 -8.60 -4.91 17.64
N ARG A 142 -7.88 -4.43 18.65
CA ARG A 142 -7.89 -4.99 20.02
C ARG A 142 -9.26 -4.84 20.70
N GLU A 143 -9.91 -3.71 20.51
CA GLU A 143 -11.21 -3.40 21.10
C GLU A 143 -12.40 -3.97 20.30
N GLN A 144 -12.11 -4.65 19.19
CA GLN A 144 -13.12 -5.20 18.31
C GLN A 144 -13.85 -6.38 18.98
N PRO A 145 -15.20 -6.37 19.06
CA PRO A 145 -15.97 -7.53 19.52
C PRO A 145 -15.77 -8.74 18.59
N PRO A 146 -15.62 -9.96 19.12
CA PRO A 146 -15.40 -11.18 18.32
C PRO A 146 -16.45 -11.40 17.22
N GLU A 147 -17.69 -10.94 17.43
CA GLU A 147 -18.82 -11.14 16.53
C GLU A 147 -18.74 -10.27 15.27
N SER A 148 -17.98 -9.16 15.32
CA SER A 148 -18.00 -8.15 14.24
C SER A 148 -17.16 -8.52 13.02
N ARG A 149 -16.19 -9.43 13.13
CA ARG A 149 -15.37 -10.02 12.04
C ARG A 149 -14.86 -9.05 10.94
N ILE A 150 -14.71 -7.75 11.25
CA ILE A 150 -14.25 -6.70 10.31
C ILE A 150 -12.82 -6.97 9.82
N PHE A 151 -11.93 -7.42 10.72
CA PHE A 151 -10.55 -7.72 10.38
C PHE A 151 -10.36 -9.23 10.15
N PRO A 152 -9.45 -9.63 9.25
CA PRO A 152 -8.56 -8.76 8.48
C PRO A 152 -9.29 -7.99 7.36
N LEU A 153 -8.86 -6.75 7.11
CA LEU A 153 -9.42 -5.88 6.07
C LEU A 153 -9.04 -6.41 4.69
N LYS A 154 -10.02 -6.50 3.80
CA LYS A 154 -9.78 -6.87 2.40
C LYS A 154 -9.35 -5.63 1.61
N VAL A 155 -8.09 -5.60 1.18
CA VAL A 155 -7.49 -4.45 0.50
C VAL A 155 -6.62 -4.93 -0.66
N SER A 156 -6.75 -4.32 -1.84
CA SER A 156 -5.92 -4.68 -3.01
C SER A 156 -4.53 -4.05 -3.00
N LYS A 157 -4.41 -2.82 -2.47
CA LYS A 157 -3.15 -2.08 -2.36
C LYS A 157 -2.98 -1.50 -0.95
N LEU A 158 -1.89 -1.87 -0.28
CA LEU A 158 -1.51 -1.36 1.03
C LEU A 158 -0.28 -0.46 0.91
N GLU A 159 -0.35 0.74 1.49
CA GLU A 159 0.77 1.66 1.61
C GLU A 159 1.06 1.97 3.08
N LEU A 160 2.29 1.69 3.52
CA LEU A 160 2.75 1.93 4.90
C LEU A 160 3.84 3.00 4.89
N TYR A 161 3.67 4.05 5.68
CA TYR A 161 4.53 5.24 5.68
C TYR A 161 5.13 5.55 7.06
N GLY A 162 6.45 5.61 7.13
CA GLY A 162 7.22 5.90 8.33
C GLY A 162 7.27 4.75 9.33
N PHE A 163 7.09 3.49 8.92
CA PHE A 163 7.02 2.38 9.88
C PHE A 163 8.40 1.84 10.26
N SER A 164 8.55 1.37 11.49
CA SER A 164 9.62 0.44 11.86
C SER A 164 9.29 -0.99 11.40
N ALA A 165 10.29 -1.88 11.36
CA ALA A 165 10.09 -3.30 11.02
C ALA A 165 9.06 -3.98 11.93
N ALA A 166 9.14 -3.74 13.24
CA ALA A 166 8.20 -4.29 14.21
C ALA A 166 6.76 -3.80 13.98
N GLN A 167 6.59 -2.52 13.65
CA GLN A 167 5.27 -1.98 13.33
C GLN A 167 4.71 -2.58 12.03
N ILE A 168 5.54 -2.79 10.99
CA ILE A 168 5.11 -3.47 9.75
C ILE A 168 4.57 -4.86 10.07
N LEU A 169 5.34 -5.66 10.82
CA LEU A 169 4.96 -7.01 11.20
C LEU A 169 3.70 -7.06 12.07
N ALA A 170 3.53 -6.11 12.98
CA ALA A 170 2.32 -6.01 13.80
C ALA A 170 1.09 -5.57 12.98
N THR A 171 1.29 -4.81 11.91
CA THR A 171 0.23 -4.19 11.11
C THR A 171 -0.26 -5.09 9.97
N LEU A 172 0.62 -5.87 9.33
CA LEU A 172 0.25 -6.73 8.21
C LEU A 172 -0.93 -7.68 8.53
N PRO A 173 -1.01 -8.35 9.70
CA PRO A 173 -2.14 -9.22 10.06
C PRO A 173 -3.51 -8.51 10.13
N LEU A 174 -3.54 -7.17 10.11
CA LEU A 174 -4.77 -6.39 10.02
C LEU A 174 -5.38 -6.43 8.61
N PHE A 175 -4.65 -6.94 7.61
CA PHE A 175 -5.05 -7.00 6.21
C PHE A 175 -5.07 -8.44 5.71
N ASP A 176 -5.98 -8.74 4.79
CA ASP A 176 -6.13 -10.09 4.25
C ASP A 176 -5.05 -10.35 3.18
N ALA A 177 -4.15 -11.30 3.46
CA ALA A 177 -3.02 -11.61 2.60
C ALA A 177 -3.42 -12.13 1.20
N ASN A 178 -4.60 -12.72 1.04
CA ASN A 178 -5.06 -13.26 -0.24
C ASN A 178 -5.68 -12.18 -1.15
N HIS A 179 -6.16 -11.09 -0.57
CA HIS A 179 -6.71 -9.96 -1.33
C HIS A 179 -5.63 -8.92 -1.67
N LEU A 180 -4.50 -8.91 -0.95
CA LEU A 180 -3.42 -7.96 -1.15
C LEU A 180 -2.59 -8.27 -2.41
N LYS A 181 -2.54 -7.32 -3.34
CA LYS A 181 -1.82 -7.43 -4.62
C LYS A 181 -0.62 -6.50 -4.71
N VAL A 182 -0.71 -5.33 -4.10
CA VAL A 182 0.34 -4.31 -4.15
C VAL A 182 0.71 -3.89 -2.73
N LEU A 183 2.00 -3.93 -2.41
CA LEU A 183 2.54 -3.49 -1.13
C LEU A 183 3.55 -2.37 -1.35
N LYS A 184 3.37 -1.24 -0.66
CA LYS A 184 4.28 -0.11 -0.68
C LYS A 184 4.76 0.19 0.73
N ILE A 185 6.06 0.26 0.94
CA ILE A 185 6.66 0.45 2.27
C ILE A 185 7.67 1.58 2.22
N GLU A 186 7.46 2.56 3.09
CA GLU A 186 8.42 3.59 3.46
C GLU A 186 8.66 3.50 4.97
N THR A 187 9.92 3.31 5.37
CA THR A 187 10.31 3.24 6.79
C THR A 187 10.82 4.59 7.28
N ASP A 188 10.73 4.85 8.59
CA ASP A 188 11.15 6.13 9.17
C ASP A 188 12.67 6.33 9.06
N ILE A 189 13.07 7.46 8.45
CA ILE A 189 14.47 7.90 8.31
C ILE A 189 15.09 8.17 9.69
N ASN A 190 14.31 8.68 10.64
CA ASN A 190 14.79 9.11 11.96
C ASN A 190 14.92 7.96 12.97
N ALA A 191 14.45 6.75 12.64
CA ALA A 191 14.73 5.55 13.42
C ALA A 191 16.17 5.01 13.15
N VAL A 192 16.89 5.62 12.20
CA VAL A 192 18.30 5.35 11.93
C VAL A 192 19.12 6.26 12.83
N SER A 193 19.26 5.88 14.10
CA SER A 193 20.31 6.43 14.96
C SER A 193 21.66 6.13 14.33
N ASP A 194 22.49 7.17 14.17
CA ASP A 194 23.90 7.19 13.79
C ASP A 194 24.60 5.84 13.58
N GLY A 195 24.98 5.56 12.33
CA GLY A 195 25.75 4.38 11.93
C GLY A 195 25.03 3.57 10.85
N ASP A 196 25.80 3.07 9.89
CA ASP A 196 25.39 2.31 8.70
C ASP A 196 23.98 1.68 8.77
N GLY A 197 23.07 2.21 7.93
CA GLY A 197 21.62 2.08 8.10
C GLY A 197 21.14 0.67 8.42
N LEU A 198 20.36 0.54 9.51
CA LEU A 198 19.54 -0.62 9.90
C LEU A 198 20.26 -1.99 9.97
N ASN A 199 21.57 -2.05 9.74
CA ASN A 199 22.36 -3.28 9.68
C ASN A 199 23.53 -3.30 10.67
N ASP A 200 23.92 -2.16 11.25
CA ASP A 200 25.02 -2.14 12.23
C ASP A 200 24.47 -2.26 13.66
N GLY A 201 24.44 -3.49 14.18
CA GLY A 201 24.19 -3.75 15.61
C GLY A 201 23.37 -4.99 15.94
N ALA A 202 22.73 -5.63 14.96
CA ALA A 202 22.22 -6.99 15.13
C ALA A 202 23.29 -7.97 14.65
N ASP A 203 24.00 -8.59 15.59
CA ASP A 203 24.93 -9.70 15.39
C ASP A 203 24.24 -10.97 14.81
N ASP A 204 22.97 -10.85 14.40
CA ASP A 204 22.14 -11.91 13.85
C ASP A 204 21.04 -11.31 12.94
N GLY A 205 21.18 -11.45 11.62
CA GLY A 205 20.07 -11.41 10.65
C GLY A 205 19.30 -10.08 10.44
N ASN A 206 19.28 -9.62 9.19
CA ASN A 206 18.36 -8.61 8.63
C ASN A 206 17.05 -8.44 9.43
N VAL A 207 16.81 -7.22 9.97
CA VAL A 207 15.65 -6.84 10.81
C VAL A 207 14.29 -7.16 10.14
N PHE A 208 14.25 -7.28 8.82
CA PHE A 208 13.08 -7.63 8.02
C PHE A 208 12.98 -9.10 7.63
N HIS A 209 13.84 -10.01 8.12
CA HIS A 209 13.76 -11.43 7.76
C HIS A 209 12.35 -12.01 7.98
N ALA A 210 11.73 -11.67 9.10
CA ALA A 210 10.37 -12.10 9.42
C ALA A 210 9.31 -11.59 8.42
N LEU A 211 9.54 -10.45 7.75
CA LEU A 211 8.61 -9.91 6.74
C LEU A 211 8.53 -10.84 5.53
N PHE A 212 9.68 -11.33 5.05
CA PHE A 212 9.75 -12.19 3.88
C PHE A 212 9.10 -13.56 4.09
N GLU A 213 8.97 -13.99 5.35
CA GLU A 213 8.30 -15.23 5.71
C GLU A 213 6.76 -15.10 5.77
N THR A 214 6.22 -13.88 5.81
CA THR A 214 4.77 -13.63 5.90
C THR A 214 4.01 -14.09 4.65
N GLU A 215 2.75 -14.50 4.85
CA GLU A 215 1.84 -14.78 3.73
C GLU A 215 1.63 -13.55 2.84
N HIS A 216 1.57 -12.35 3.45
CA HIS A 216 1.43 -11.09 2.74
C HIS A 216 2.53 -10.87 1.72
N TRP A 217 3.80 -11.08 2.10
CA TRP A 217 4.94 -10.93 1.20
C TRP A 217 4.95 -11.98 0.08
N ARG A 218 4.60 -13.23 0.40
CA ARG A 218 4.57 -14.32 -0.59
C ARG A 218 3.45 -14.18 -1.61
N ASN A 219 2.34 -13.55 -1.25
CA ASN A 219 1.14 -13.45 -2.09
C ASN A 219 1.06 -12.17 -2.93
N VAL A 220 1.76 -11.09 -2.53
CA VAL A 220 1.76 -9.84 -3.29
C VAL A 220 2.39 -10.03 -4.66
N GLU A 221 1.87 -9.28 -5.64
CA GLU A 221 2.34 -9.31 -7.01
C GLU A 221 3.32 -8.17 -7.29
N LYS A 222 3.12 -7.03 -6.65
CA LYS A 222 3.91 -5.81 -6.86
C LYS A 222 4.39 -5.23 -5.53
N VAL A 223 5.68 -4.89 -5.45
CA VAL A 223 6.27 -4.29 -4.26
C VAL A 223 7.03 -3.02 -4.62
N ASN A 224 6.77 -1.95 -3.87
CA ASN A 224 7.48 -0.68 -3.95
C ASN A 224 8.12 -0.34 -2.61
N ILE A 225 9.44 -0.20 -2.57
CA ILE A 225 10.19 0.11 -1.34
C ILE A 225 10.95 1.41 -1.53
N TYR A 226 10.89 2.26 -0.51
CA TYR A 226 11.63 3.53 -0.48
C TYR A 226 13.08 3.32 -0.02
N PRO A 227 13.98 4.31 -0.23
CA PRO A 227 15.40 4.17 0.10
C PRO A 227 15.72 3.72 1.53
N THR A 228 14.79 3.94 2.45
CA THR A 228 14.91 3.64 3.88
C THR A 228 14.76 2.16 4.21
N PHE A 229 14.32 1.32 3.27
CA PHE A 229 14.26 -0.13 3.44
C PHE A 229 14.97 -0.83 2.27
N LYS A 230 15.93 -1.67 2.64
CA LYS A 230 16.81 -2.40 1.72
C LYS A 230 16.62 -3.91 1.85
N ILE A 231 16.56 -4.58 0.71
CA ILE A 231 16.54 -6.04 0.63
C ILE A 231 17.99 -6.55 0.63
N SER A 232 18.27 -7.60 1.41
CA SER A 232 19.62 -8.19 1.46
C SER A 232 19.80 -9.36 0.50
N ASN A 233 18.72 -9.99 0.06
CA ASN A 233 18.79 -11.17 -0.80
C ASN A 233 17.78 -11.08 -1.95
N VAL A 234 18.30 -11.01 -3.17
CA VAL A 234 17.53 -10.95 -4.43
C VAL A 234 16.50 -12.08 -4.59
N ARG A 235 16.67 -13.22 -3.90
CA ARG A 235 15.71 -14.32 -3.95
C ARG A 235 14.36 -13.92 -3.34
N GLN A 236 14.34 -12.95 -2.43
CA GLN A 236 13.14 -12.46 -1.75
C GLN A 236 12.17 -11.73 -2.68
N ILE A 237 12.61 -11.32 -3.88
CA ILE A 237 11.77 -10.64 -4.88
C ILE A 237 11.47 -11.49 -6.12
N SER A 238 11.96 -12.74 -6.14
CA SER A 238 11.96 -13.57 -7.35
C SER A 238 10.57 -14.02 -7.81
N HIS A 239 9.58 -14.05 -6.91
CA HIS A 239 8.20 -14.40 -7.20
C HIS A 239 7.35 -13.20 -7.67
N LEU A 240 7.86 -11.98 -7.54
CA LEU A 240 7.11 -10.77 -7.84
C LEU A 240 6.96 -10.57 -9.35
N LYS A 241 5.81 -9.99 -9.74
CA LYS A 241 5.59 -9.48 -11.10
C LYS A 241 6.31 -8.16 -11.31
N GLU A 242 6.26 -7.30 -10.29
CA GLU A 242 6.87 -5.97 -10.31
C GLU A 242 7.59 -5.66 -9.00
N PHE A 243 8.82 -5.15 -9.09
CA PHE A 243 9.59 -4.72 -7.92
C PHE A 243 10.31 -3.40 -8.19
N HIS A 244 10.01 -2.35 -7.42
CA HIS A 244 10.82 -1.13 -7.40
C HIS A 244 11.38 -0.91 -6.01
N GLY A 245 12.70 -0.83 -5.86
CA GLY A 245 13.28 -0.62 -4.54
C GLY A 245 14.79 -0.73 -4.47
N PHE A 246 15.28 -0.99 -3.26
CA PHE A 246 16.69 -0.90 -2.92
C PHE A 246 17.23 -2.24 -2.44
N ILE A 247 18.43 -2.59 -2.87
CA ILE A 247 19.16 -3.79 -2.46
C ILE A 247 20.51 -3.36 -1.89
N SER A 248 20.88 -3.86 -0.71
CA SER A 248 22.11 -3.40 -0.05
C SER A 248 23.37 -3.79 -0.82
N ARG A 249 23.46 -5.05 -1.25
CA ARG A 249 24.58 -5.59 -2.04
C ARG A 249 24.07 -6.49 -3.14
N MET A 250 24.60 -6.28 -4.34
CA MET A 250 24.27 -7.07 -5.52
C MET A 250 25.55 -7.58 -6.19
N THR A 251 25.64 -8.90 -6.35
CA THR A 251 26.74 -9.53 -7.09
C THR A 251 26.31 -9.89 -8.51
N ALA A 252 27.27 -10.09 -9.42
CA ALA A 252 26.98 -10.59 -10.78
C ALA A 252 26.19 -11.92 -10.77
N ALA A 253 26.45 -12.78 -9.78
CA ALA A 253 25.67 -14.02 -9.58
C ALA A 253 24.21 -13.73 -9.19
N GLY A 254 23.96 -12.69 -8.39
CA GLY A 254 22.62 -12.19 -8.05
C GLY A 254 21.87 -11.66 -9.27
N VAL A 255 22.53 -10.84 -10.10
CA VAL A 255 21.95 -10.33 -11.35
C VAL A 255 21.62 -11.48 -12.31
N LYS A 256 22.54 -12.45 -12.46
CA LYS A 256 22.30 -13.66 -13.26
C LYS A 256 21.12 -14.47 -12.75
N PHE A 257 21.01 -14.61 -11.42
CA PHE A 257 19.89 -15.31 -10.80
C PHE A 257 18.56 -14.63 -11.14
N LEU A 258 18.45 -13.31 -10.96
CA LEU A 258 17.24 -12.55 -11.29
C LEU A 258 16.91 -12.68 -12.78
N LYS A 259 17.89 -12.44 -13.66
CA LYS A 259 17.74 -12.59 -15.11
C LYS A 259 17.16 -13.96 -15.47
N ASN A 260 17.75 -15.05 -15.00
CA ASN A 260 17.28 -16.40 -15.31
C ASN A 260 15.87 -16.67 -14.74
N THR A 261 15.59 -16.17 -13.53
CA THR A 261 14.28 -16.33 -12.89
C THR A 261 13.18 -15.56 -13.64
N PHE A 262 13.46 -14.33 -14.04
CA PHE A 262 12.50 -13.48 -14.76
C PHE A 262 12.29 -13.88 -16.22
N ILE A 263 13.31 -14.47 -16.87
CA ILE A 263 13.11 -15.13 -18.18
C ILE A 263 12.09 -16.28 -18.06
N SER A 264 12.21 -17.09 -17.02
CA SER A 264 11.38 -18.29 -16.83
C SER A 264 10.00 -18.01 -16.22
N SER A 265 9.79 -16.88 -15.55
CA SER A 265 8.53 -16.53 -14.91
C SER A 265 7.56 -15.87 -15.90
N PRO A 266 6.48 -16.51 -16.37
CA PRO A 266 5.59 -15.90 -17.36
C PRO A 266 4.86 -14.66 -16.83
N LEU A 267 4.75 -14.50 -15.51
CA LEU A 267 4.06 -13.40 -14.86
C LEU A 267 4.94 -12.17 -14.61
N PHE A 268 6.26 -12.29 -14.77
CA PHE A 268 7.18 -11.17 -14.57
C PHE A 268 6.92 -10.05 -15.59
N GLU A 269 6.97 -8.80 -15.13
CA GLU A 269 6.76 -7.59 -15.93
C GLU A 269 8.01 -6.69 -15.89
N HIS A 270 8.42 -6.23 -14.69
CA HIS A 270 9.44 -5.19 -14.55
C HIS A 270 10.06 -5.16 -13.14
N SER A 271 11.38 -4.99 -13.04
CA SER A 271 12.09 -4.79 -11.78
C SER A 271 13.12 -3.68 -11.90
N LEU A 272 12.92 -2.60 -11.14
CA LEU A 272 13.85 -1.48 -11.02
C LEU A 272 14.53 -1.52 -9.65
N ILE A 273 15.83 -1.78 -9.65
CA ILE A 273 16.62 -2.01 -8.45
C ILE A 273 17.71 -0.95 -8.38
N LYS A 274 17.77 -0.25 -7.25
CA LYS A 274 18.94 0.56 -6.87
C LYS A 274 19.79 -0.21 -5.87
N VAL A 275 21.10 -0.13 -6.03
CA VAL A 275 22.10 -0.79 -5.19
C VAL A 275 22.91 0.27 -4.48
N ASP A 276 23.19 0.09 -3.19
CA ASP A 276 24.00 1.06 -2.44
C ASP A 276 25.49 0.98 -2.76
N GLU A 277 25.98 -0.22 -3.04
CA GLU A 277 27.36 -0.47 -3.42
C GLU A 277 27.47 -0.64 -4.92
N ASP A 278 28.49 -0.01 -5.51
CA ASP A 278 28.81 -0.10 -6.93
C ASP A 278 28.84 -1.57 -7.39
N LEU A 279 28.10 -1.82 -8.48
CA LEU A 279 28.11 -3.09 -9.16
C LEU A 279 29.47 -3.35 -9.82
N ASP A 280 30.00 -4.55 -9.59
CA ASP A 280 31.13 -5.05 -10.35
C ASP A 280 30.71 -5.38 -11.80
N LEU A 281 30.75 -4.33 -12.63
CA LEU A 281 30.38 -4.39 -14.03
C LEU A 281 31.27 -5.36 -14.83
N LEU A 282 32.53 -5.54 -14.45
CA LEU A 282 33.44 -6.49 -15.11
C LEU A 282 32.93 -7.92 -14.87
N SER A 283 32.62 -8.26 -13.62
CA SER A 283 32.04 -9.56 -13.30
C SER A 283 30.69 -9.81 -13.98
N ILE A 284 29.86 -8.76 -14.17
CA ILE A 284 28.60 -8.88 -14.92
C ILE A 284 28.88 -9.14 -16.40
N LYS A 285 29.82 -8.42 -17.01
CA LYS A 285 30.26 -8.64 -18.41
C LYS A 285 30.87 -10.03 -18.61
N ASP A 286 31.67 -10.52 -17.67
CA ASP A 286 32.18 -11.90 -17.73
C ASP A 286 31.06 -12.94 -17.63
N THR A 287 29.98 -12.60 -16.91
CA THR A 287 28.84 -13.49 -16.70
C THR A 287 27.87 -13.53 -17.89
N PHE A 288 27.64 -12.39 -18.55
CA PHE A 288 26.66 -12.23 -19.63
C PHE A 288 27.28 -12.15 -21.02
N GLY A 289 28.59 -11.91 -21.12
CA GLY A 289 29.26 -11.50 -22.34
C GLY A 289 29.21 -9.98 -22.55
N ALA A 290 29.76 -9.53 -23.67
CA ALA A 290 29.72 -8.12 -24.05
C ALA A 290 28.26 -7.62 -24.14
N PRO A 291 27.96 -6.41 -23.63
CA PRO A 291 26.64 -5.82 -23.77
C PRO A 291 26.30 -5.60 -25.25
N SER A 292 25.02 -5.68 -25.57
CA SER A 292 24.50 -5.42 -26.92
C SER A 292 24.62 -3.94 -27.28
N ILE A 293 24.47 -3.07 -26.28
CA ILE A 293 24.65 -1.61 -26.38
C ILE A 293 25.48 -1.17 -25.18
N GLU A 294 26.53 -0.43 -25.45
CA GLU A 294 27.39 0.19 -24.44
C GLU A 294 27.46 1.69 -24.74
N ILE A 295 26.98 2.48 -23.79
CA ILE A 295 27.11 3.93 -23.77
C ILE A 295 27.81 4.32 -22.46
N GLU A 296 28.26 5.58 -22.35
CA GLU A 296 29.15 6.04 -21.27
C GLU A 296 28.75 5.56 -19.88
N ASP A 297 27.46 5.64 -19.54
CA ASP A 297 26.94 5.27 -18.22
C ASP A 297 25.95 4.10 -18.22
N ALA A 298 25.74 3.40 -19.34
CA ALA A 298 24.76 2.33 -19.39
C ALA A 298 25.20 1.13 -20.25
N ASN A 299 24.88 -0.07 -19.78
CA ASN A 299 25.19 -1.34 -20.44
C ASN A 299 23.90 -2.15 -20.56
N TRP A 300 23.54 -2.53 -21.78
CA TRP A 300 22.28 -3.20 -22.07
C TRP A 300 22.51 -4.59 -22.64
N TRP A 301 21.80 -5.59 -22.11
CA TRP A 301 21.76 -6.94 -22.62
C TRP A 301 20.32 -7.33 -22.96
N TYR A 302 20.10 -7.77 -24.20
CA TYR A 302 18.81 -8.31 -24.62
C TYR A 302 18.88 -9.84 -24.61
N PHE A 303 18.05 -10.48 -23.80
CA PHE A 303 17.96 -11.93 -23.72
C PHE A 303 16.69 -12.48 -24.37
N HIS A 304 16.84 -13.57 -25.12
CA HIS A 304 15.72 -14.32 -25.64
C HIS A 304 14.88 -14.92 -24.50
N ILE A 305 13.56 -14.79 -24.60
CA ILE A 305 12.63 -15.49 -23.72
C ILE A 305 12.18 -16.78 -24.45
N PRO A 306 12.45 -17.97 -23.90
CA PRO A 306 12.05 -19.22 -24.53
C PRO A 306 10.55 -19.27 -24.81
N ASN A 307 10.18 -19.68 -26.02
CA ASN A 307 8.80 -19.77 -26.52
C ASN A 307 8.06 -18.42 -26.65
N ASP A 308 8.76 -17.28 -26.52
CA ASP A 308 8.20 -15.96 -26.80
C ASP A 308 8.94 -15.31 -27.97
N THR A 309 8.23 -15.21 -29.10
CA THR A 309 8.75 -14.61 -30.34
C THR A 309 8.46 -13.12 -30.45
N THR A 310 7.69 -12.54 -29.54
CA THR A 310 7.27 -11.13 -29.59
C THR A 310 8.01 -10.28 -28.59
N ARG A 311 8.53 -10.86 -27.50
CA ARG A 311 9.23 -10.13 -26.45
C ARG A 311 10.66 -10.61 -26.23
N VAL A 312 11.45 -9.77 -25.57
CA VAL A 312 12.77 -10.07 -25.02
C VAL A 312 12.86 -9.54 -23.59
N LEU A 313 13.80 -10.09 -22.81
CA LEU A 313 14.14 -9.53 -21.52
C LEU A 313 15.33 -8.58 -21.68
N LEU A 314 15.11 -7.30 -21.39
CA LEU A 314 16.17 -6.31 -21.27
C LEU A 314 16.72 -6.37 -19.84
N VAL A 315 18.04 -6.44 -19.71
CA VAL A 315 18.77 -6.13 -18.48
C VAL A 315 19.62 -4.91 -18.78
N GLU A 316 19.34 -3.81 -18.11
CA GLU A 316 20.08 -2.57 -18.18
C GLU A 316 20.80 -2.33 -16.85
N VAL A 317 22.09 -1.97 -16.92
CA VAL A 317 22.87 -1.52 -15.77
C VAL A 317 23.33 -0.10 -16.04
N THR A 318 22.91 0.84 -15.19
CA THR A 318 23.14 2.28 -15.35
C THR A 318 23.86 2.86 -14.15
N CYS A 319 24.88 3.69 -14.41
CA CYS A 319 25.75 4.33 -13.42
C CYS A 319 26.37 3.36 -12.40
N LYS A 320 26.46 2.06 -12.70
CA LYS A 320 26.87 0.99 -11.77
C LYS A 320 26.03 0.86 -10.48
N GLU A 321 24.94 1.60 -10.34
CA GLU A 321 24.12 1.62 -9.13
C GLU A 321 22.67 1.20 -9.40
N THR A 322 22.22 1.23 -10.66
CA THR A 322 20.85 0.90 -11.04
C THR A 322 20.82 -0.32 -11.96
N ILE A 323 19.93 -1.26 -11.67
CA ILE A 323 19.59 -2.37 -12.54
C ILE A 323 18.10 -2.27 -12.90
N ASP A 324 17.81 -2.15 -14.18
CA ASP A 324 16.46 -2.29 -14.72
C ASP A 324 16.36 -3.64 -15.46
N ILE A 325 15.41 -4.46 -15.04
CA ILE A 325 15.08 -5.71 -15.74
C ILE A 325 13.64 -5.62 -16.19
N ILE A 326 13.40 -5.60 -17.49
CA ILE A 326 12.07 -5.37 -18.05
C ILE A 326 11.82 -6.25 -19.26
N ARG A 327 10.56 -6.66 -19.45
CA ARG A 327 10.12 -7.28 -20.70
C ARG A 327 9.63 -6.23 -21.67
N ILE A 328 10.26 -6.18 -22.83
CA ILE A 328 9.92 -5.24 -23.91
C ILE A 328 9.52 -6.00 -25.17
N ASP A 329 8.77 -5.34 -26.04
CA ASP A 329 8.47 -5.87 -27.37
C ASP A 329 9.76 -5.93 -28.21
N ARG A 330 9.90 -6.94 -29.06
CA ARG A 330 11.06 -7.09 -29.94
C ARG A 330 11.21 -5.93 -30.92
N SER A 331 10.12 -5.26 -31.28
CA SER A 331 10.15 -4.03 -32.09
C SER A 331 10.80 -2.84 -31.39
N GLU A 332 10.94 -2.90 -30.05
CA GLU A 332 11.60 -1.87 -29.24
C GLU A 332 13.12 -2.13 -29.06
N VAL A 333 13.63 -3.27 -29.53
CA VAL A 333 15.07 -3.56 -29.51
C VAL A 333 15.80 -2.60 -30.45
N LEU A 334 16.86 -1.96 -29.95
CA LEU A 334 17.59 -0.97 -30.74
C LEU A 334 18.20 -1.57 -32.02
N PRO A 335 18.17 -0.84 -33.14
CA PRO A 335 18.81 -1.29 -34.38
C PRO A 335 20.29 -1.63 -34.17
N GLY A 336 20.71 -2.83 -34.59
CA GLY A 336 22.09 -3.30 -34.44
C GLY A 336 22.41 -3.99 -33.11
N ALA A 337 21.47 -3.99 -32.15
CA ALA A 337 21.64 -4.73 -30.91
C ALA A 337 21.56 -6.25 -31.13
N VAL A 338 22.44 -6.99 -30.46
CA VAL A 338 22.45 -8.46 -30.48
C VAL A 338 21.48 -9.00 -29.43
N ILE A 339 20.67 -10.00 -29.80
CA ILE A 339 19.86 -10.77 -28.84
C ILE A 339 20.62 -12.03 -28.46
N ILE A 340 20.82 -12.23 -27.16
CA ILE A 340 21.53 -13.37 -26.55
C ILE A 340 20.53 -14.51 -26.34
N TYR A 341 20.85 -15.69 -26.89
CA TYR A 341 19.99 -16.90 -26.84
C TYR A 341 20.38 -17.88 -25.74
#